data_AF-A0A3C0NMY5-F1
#
_entry.id   AF-A0A3C0NMY5-F1
#
_cell.length_a   1.000
_cell.length_b   1.000
_cell.length_c   1.000
_cell.angle_alpha   90.00
_cell.angle_beta   90.00
_cell.angle_gamma   90.00
#
_symmetry.space_group_name_H-M   'P 1'
#
loop_
_entity.id
_entity.type
_entity.pdbx_description
1 polymer ?
#
loop_
_entity_poly.entity_id
_entity_poly.type
_entity_poly.pdbx_seq_one_letter_code
_entity_poly.pdbx_strand_id
1 'polypeptide(L)' 'ELPGQTIGIAHADCEDDVNYLISLLRQHRSELDIMTVMYEPVTGSHVGPGTLALFFEGSKDFR' A
#
# COMPACT_ATOMS: atom_id res chain seq x y z
N GLU A 1 7.16 0.00 22.22
CA GLU A 1 6.63 0.50 20.93
C GLU A 1 6.66 -0.66 19.96
N LEU A 2 5.57 -0.94 19.25
CA LEU A 2 5.56 -1.98 18.22
C LEU A 2 6.60 -1.59 17.15
N PRO A 3 7.43 -2.51 16.63
CA PRO A 3 8.34 -2.19 15.53
C PRO A 3 7.56 -1.55 14.37
N GLY A 4 8.20 -0.65 13.62
CA GLY A 4 7.58 0.16 12.58
C GLY A 4 6.65 -0.67 11.68
N GLN A 5 5.41 -0.20 11.50
CA GLN A 5 4.41 -0.90 10.69
C GLN A 5 4.82 -0.79 9.22
N THR A 6 4.98 -1.93 8.56
CA THR A 6 5.10 -1.97 7.09
C THR A 6 3.71 -1.92 6.45
N ILE A 7 3.58 -1.07 5.45
CA ILE A 7 2.38 -0.86 4.63
C ILE A 7 2.72 -1.22 3.19
N GLY A 8 1.96 -2.15 2.61
CA GLY A 8 2.06 -2.48 1.20
C GLY A 8 1.06 -1.68 0.38
N ILE A 9 1.49 -1.10 -0.74
CA ILE A 9 0.63 -0.46 -1.73
C ILE A 9 0.86 -1.13 -3.07
N ALA A 10 -0.21 -1.62 -3.71
CA ALA A 10 -0.16 -2.11 -5.08
C ALA A 10 -1.00 -1.24 -6.01
N HIS A 11 -0.53 -0.98 -7.23
CA HIS A 11 -1.25 -0.10 -8.17
C HIS A 11 -1.20 -0.59 -9.62
N ALA A 12 -2.22 -0.24 -10.40
CA ALA A 12 -2.30 -0.50 -11.83
C ALA A 12 -2.14 0.82 -12.60
N ASP A 13 -0.90 1.30 -12.70
CA ASP A 13 -0.52 2.49 -13.49
C ASP A 13 -1.15 3.83 -13.00
N CYS A 14 -1.40 3.96 -11.69
CA CYS A 14 -1.89 5.20 -11.06
C CYS A 14 -0.92 5.78 -10.00
N GLU A 15 0.28 6.19 -10.43
CA GLU A 15 1.31 6.73 -9.51
C GLU A 15 0.86 7.99 -8.74
N ASP A 16 0.04 8.85 -9.35
CA ASP A 16 -0.49 10.04 -8.68
C ASP A 16 -1.36 9.68 -7.47
N ASP A 17 -2.20 8.65 -7.62
CA ASP A 17 -3.05 8.15 -6.54
C ASP A 17 -2.23 7.47 -5.45
N VAL A 18 -1.14 6.77 -5.80
CA VAL A 18 -0.16 6.21 -4.86
C VAL A 18 0.47 7.32 -4.03
N ASN A 19 0.97 8.38 -4.67
CA ASN A 19 1.61 9.51 -4.00
C ASN A 19 0.63 10.25 -3.08
N TYR A 20 -0.61 10.43 -3.53
CA TYR A 20 -1.66 11.04 -2.71
C TYR A 20 -1.96 10.19 -1.48
N LEU A 21 -2.13 8.86 -1.63
CA LEU A 21 -2.36 7.95 -0.52
C LEU A 21 -1.19 7.97 0.49
N ILE A 22 0.05 7.94 0.01
CA ILE A 22 1.24 8.03 0.88
C ILE A 22 1.23 9.34 1.69
N SER A 23 0.84 10.46 1.07
CA SER A 23 0.75 11.74 1.76
C SER A 23 -0.26 11.70 2.91
N LEU A 24 -1.43 11.09 2.69
CA LEU A 24 -2.46 10.91 3.72
C LEU A 24 -1.98 10.01 4.85
N LEU A 25 -1.34 8.87 4.51
CA LEU A 25 -0.81 7.95 5.51
C LEU A 25 0.23 8.62 6.42
N ARG A 26 1.12 9.42 5.83
CA ARG A 26 2.14 10.16 6.58
C ARG A 26 1.59 11.30 7.44
N GLN A 27 0.47 11.91 7.05
CA GLN A 27 -0.25 12.87 7.89
C GLN A 27 -0.77 12.22 9.17
N HIS A 28 -1.17 10.94 9.11
CA HIS A 28 -1.64 10.20 10.27
C HIS A 28 -0.51 9.57 11.09
N ARG A 29 0.53 9.04 10.43
CA ARG A 29 1.69 8.43 11.09
C ARG A 29 2.93 8.58 10.21
N SER A 30 3.90 9.37 10.68
CA SER A 30 5.11 9.70 9.92
C SER A 30 6.09 8.52 9.78
N GLU A 31 6.12 7.62 10.76
CA GLU A 31 7.11 6.54 10.88
C GLU A 31 6.67 5.22 10.21
N LEU A 32 5.86 5.30 9.15
CA LEU A 32 5.45 4.13 8.38
C LEU A 32 6.55 3.72 7.39
N ASP A 33 6.86 2.44 7.35
CA ASP A 33 7.64 1.84 6.28
C ASP A 33 6.69 1.49 5.13
N ILE A 34 6.90 2.08 3.96
CA ILE A 34 5.97 1.96 2.82
C ILE A 34 6.67 1.27 1.65
N MET A 35 6.09 0.16 1.21
CA MET A 35 6.50 -0.56 0.02
C MET A 35 5.44 -0.41 -1.08
N THR A 36 5.83 0.15 -2.22
CA THR A 36 4.98 0.30 -3.41
C THR A 36 5.36 -0.69 -4.49
N VAL A 37 4.38 -1.36 -5.09
CA VAL A 37 4.58 -2.31 -6.18
C VAL A 37 3.56 -2.06 -7.29
N MET A 38 4.02 -2.01 -8.54
CA MET A 38 3.11 -1.99 -9.68
C MET A 38 2.60 -3.41 -9.96
N TYR A 39 1.30 -3.57 -10.20
CA TYR A 39 0.73 -4.86 -10.58
C TYR A 39 1.37 -5.38 -11.86
N GLU A 40 1.78 -6.64 -11.83
CA GLU A 40 2.21 -7.35 -13.03
C GLU A 40 1.03 -7.55 -13.99
N PRO A 41 1.27 -7.66 -15.32
CA PRO A 41 0.22 -7.70 -16.33
C PRO A 41 -0.88 -8.77 -16.08
N VAL A 42 -0.53 -9.89 -15.45
CA VAL A 42 -1.44 -11.02 -15.19
C VAL A 42 -2.33 -10.78 -13.97
N THR A 43 -1.82 -10.16 -12.91
CA THR A 43 -2.63 -9.82 -11.72
C THR A 43 -3.43 -8.54 -11.95
N GLY A 44 -2.83 -7.57 -12.64
CA GLY A 44 -3.46 -6.30 -13.03
C GLY A 44 -4.70 -6.45 -13.91
N SER A 45 -4.74 -7.47 -14.78
CA SER A 45 -5.87 -7.72 -15.68
C SER A 45 -7.17 -8.12 -14.97
N HIS A 46 -7.09 -8.66 -13.74
CA HIS A 46 -8.27 -9.00 -12.95
C HIS A 46 -8.87 -7.80 -12.22
N VAL A 47 -8.04 -6.83 -11.85
CA VAL A 47 -8.45 -5.67 -11.06
C VAL A 47 -8.77 -4.45 -11.94
N GLY A 48 -8.13 -4.35 -13.10
CA GLY A 48 -8.34 -3.29 -14.09
C GLY A 48 -7.39 -2.09 -13.90
N PRO A 49 -7.21 -1.26 -14.95
CA PRO A 49 -6.39 -0.05 -14.90
C PRO A 49 -6.87 0.94 -13.82
N GLY A 50 -5.93 1.65 -13.20
CA GLY A 50 -6.22 2.63 -12.14
C GLY A 50 -6.52 2.02 -10.78
N THR A 51 -6.48 0.70 -10.63
CA THR A 51 -6.65 0.05 -9.32
C THR A 51 -5.56 0.51 -8.35
N LEU A 52 -5.97 0.84 -7.14
CA LEU A 52 -5.10 1.08 -5.99
C LEU A 52 -5.50 0.14 -4.84
N ALA A 53 -4.54 -0.57 -4.27
CA ALA A 53 -4.74 -1.49 -3.16
C ALA A 53 -3.80 -1.16 -2.00
N LEU A 54 -4.31 -1.29 -0.76
CA LEU A 54 -3.61 -0.98 0.48
C LEU A 54 -3.63 -2.20 1.39
N PHE A 55 -2.45 -2.61 1.86
CA PHE A 55 -2.24 -3.80 2.67
C PHE A 55 -1.57 -3.46 4.00
N PHE A 56 -2.04 -4.09 5.07
CA PHE A 56 -1.50 -3.98 6.42
C PHE A 56 -0.98 -5.34 6.87
N GLU A 57 0.20 -5.37 7.49
CA GLU A 57 0.65 -6.56 8.22
C GLU A 57 -0.15 -6.69 9.52
N GLY A 58 -0.82 -7.83 9.70
CA GLY A 58 -1.59 -8.12 10.93
C GLY A 58 -0.67 -8.37 12.13
N SER A 59 -1.18 -8.09 13.34
CA SER A 59 -0.44 -8.44 14.56
C SER A 59 -0.30 -9.96 14.70
N LYS A 60 0.86 -10.41 15.16
CA LYS A 60 1.13 -11.83 15.48
C LYS A 60 0.20 -12.37 16.59
N ASP A 61 -0.42 -11.50 17.36
CA ASP A 61 -1.36 -11.86 18.43
C ASP A 61 -2.78 -12.15 17.92
N PHE A 62 -3.05 -11.92 16.63
CA PHE A 62 -4.34 -12.25 16.02
C PHE A 62 -4.38 -13.75 15.71
N ARG A 63 -4.92 -14.52 16.65
CA ARG A 63 -5.18 -15.96 16.52
C ARG A 63 -6.67 -16.25 16.48
#